data_AF-A0A7I8MLI9-F1
#
_entry.id   AF-A0A7I8MLI9-F1
#
_cell.length_a   1.000
_cell.length_b   1.000
_cell.length_c   1.000
_cell.angle_alpha   90.00
_cell.angle_beta   90.00
_cell.angle_gamma   90.00
#
_symmetry.space_group_name_H-M   'P 1'
#
loop_
_entity.id
_entity.type
_entity.pdbx_description
1 polymer ?
#
loop_
_entity_poly.entity_id
_entity_poly.type
_entity_poly.pdbx_seq_one_letter_code
_entity_poly.pdbx_strand_id
1 'polypeptide(L)'
;MRIFKTDGMGDTVNVKMMLIAVGLAVLVLTQMAAAGPGGSLKHNTEMTRAFKNGNPPADLRYYATGRESVPDAVIGLDPQWQQTAKFWREIGPDAQDVIKMVSSLRRYGDNEPRASDIVTPGGEVVGVYWSTVYWTTVKMGEGNRVHVYKPRVSTRL
;
A
#
# COMPACT_ATOMS: atom_id res chain seq x y z
N MET A 1 -33.98 65.96 -23.31
CA MET A 1 -32.92 65.38 -22.47
C MET A 1 -33.16 63.88 -22.37
N ARG A 2 -32.45 63.05 -23.15
CA ARG A 2 -32.53 61.58 -23.07
C ARG A 2 -31.36 61.09 -22.26
N ILE A 3 -31.63 60.51 -21.09
CA ILE A 3 -30.61 59.91 -20.23
C ILE A 3 -30.49 58.44 -20.65
N PHE A 4 -29.33 58.05 -21.18
CA PHE A 4 -28.99 56.65 -21.44
C PHE A 4 -28.81 55.94 -20.11
N LYS A 5 -29.61 54.89 -19.87
CA LYS A 5 -29.41 53.96 -18.76
C LYS A 5 -28.45 52.87 -19.23
N THR A 6 -27.19 52.99 -18.85
CA THR A 6 -26.19 51.92 -18.97
C THR A 6 -26.03 51.28 -17.60
N ASP A 7 -26.78 50.23 -17.31
CA ASP A 7 -26.50 49.38 -16.14
C ASP A 7 -26.92 47.95 -16.46
N GLY A 8 -25.97 47.02 -16.34
CA GLY A 8 -26.26 45.59 -16.35
C GLY A 8 -25.18 44.68 -16.93
N MET A 9 -24.20 45.21 -17.69
CA MET A 9 -23.24 44.34 -18.39
C MET A 9 -21.90 44.16 -17.66
N GLY A 10 -21.45 45.12 -16.84
CA GLY A 10 -20.18 45.05 -16.12
C GLY A 10 -20.19 44.09 -14.92
N ASP A 11 -21.27 44.09 -14.15
CA ASP A 11 -21.37 43.29 -12.92
C ASP A 11 -21.51 41.80 -13.21
N THR A 12 -22.27 41.43 -14.24
CA THR A 12 -22.41 40.04 -14.68
C THR A 12 -21.11 39.46 -15.23
N VAL A 13 -20.26 40.27 -15.85
CA VAL A 13 -18.95 39.82 -16.37
C VAL A 13 -17.99 39.60 -15.20
N ASN A 14 -17.94 40.50 -14.22
CA ASN A 14 -17.11 40.37 -13.03
C ASN A 14 -17.53 39.19 -12.15
N VAL A 15 -18.84 38.96 -11.96
CA VAL A 15 -19.35 37.80 -11.21
C VAL A 15 -19.03 36.49 -11.93
N LYS A 16 -19.19 36.42 -13.26
CA LYS A 16 -18.80 35.23 -14.03
C LYS A 16 -17.29 35.00 -13.99
N MET A 17 -16.47 36.05 -14.10
CA MET A 17 -15.01 35.95 -13.95
C MET A 17 -14.61 35.46 -12.57
N MET A 18 -15.27 35.94 -11.52
CA MET A 18 -15.03 35.52 -10.14
C MET A 18 -15.43 34.06 -9.92
N LEU A 19 -16.57 33.62 -10.47
CA LEU A 19 -17.01 32.22 -10.43
C LEU A 19 -16.06 31.29 -11.20
N ILE A 20 -15.55 31.72 -12.36
CA ILE A 20 -14.56 30.97 -13.15
C ILE A 20 -13.22 30.90 -12.40
N ALA A 21 -12.77 32.00 -11.78
CA ALA A 21 -11.54 32.04 -11.00
C ALA A 21 -11.62 31.16 -9.74
N VAL A 22 -12.75 31.16 -9.03
CA VAL A 22 -13.01 30.26 -7.89
C VAL A 22 -13.05 28.81 -8.36
N GLY A 23 -13.74 28.51 -9.47
CA GLY A 23 -13.78 27.17 -10.05
C GLY A 23 -12.40 26.64 -10.45
N LEU A 24 -11.55 27.48 -11.04
CA LEU A 24 -10.16 27.15 -11.39
C LEU A 24 -9.27 26.95 -10.15
N ALA A 25 -9.44 27.78 -9.12
CA ALA A 25 -8.70 27.63 -7.86
C ALA A 25 -9.04 26.32 -7.13
N VAL A 26 -10.32 25.89 -7.16
CA VAL A 26 -10.74 24.58 -6.61
C VAL A 26 -10.14 23.42 -7.42
N LEU A 27 -10.03 23.55 -8.75
CA LEU A 27 -9.46 22.51 -9.59
C LEU A 27 -7.94 22.30 -9.34
N VAL A 28 -7.19 23.38 -9.11
CA VAL A 28 -5.74 23.32 -8.88
C VAL A 28 -5.39 22.66 -7.54
N LEU A 29 -6.25 22.77 -6.52
CA LEU A 29 -6.02 22.19 -5.19
C LEU A 29 -6.19 20.65 -5.15
N THR A 30 -6.73 20.02 -6.19
CA THR A 30 -6.96 18.56 -6.23
C THR A 30 -5.80 17.75 -6.82
N GLN A 31 -4.73 18.40 -7.29
CA GLN A 31 -3.66 17.70 -8.05
C GLN A 31 -2.46 17.21 -7.21
N MET A 32 -2.46 17.38 -5.88
CA MET A 32 -1.44 16.78 -5.00
C MET A 32 -1.85 15.37 -4.53
N ALA A 33 -2.00 14.41 -5.43
CA ALA A 33 -2.29 13.02 -5.06
C ALA A 33 -1.70 12.01 -6.05
N ALA A 34 -0.41 12.12 -6.38
CA ALA A 34 0.26 11.10 -7.21
C ALA A 34 1.19 10.15 -6.42
N ALA A 35 1.36 10.38 -5.12
CA ALA A 35 2.05 9.45 -4.23
C ALA A 35 1.33 9.42 -2.88
N GLY A 36 0.52 8.38 -2.65
CA GLY A 36 -0.09 8.18 -1.35
C GLY A 36 0.97 8.00 -0.25
N PRO A 37 0.60 8.24 1.02
CA PRO A 37 1.57 8.36 2.10
C PRO A 37 2.31 7.02 2.32
N GLY A 38 3.59 7.13 2.72
CA GLY A 38 4.47 5.97 2.90
C GLY A 38 4.06 5.16 4.12
N GLY A 39 3.82 3.86 3.92
CA GLY A 39 3.75 2.90 5.02
C GLY A 39 5.14 2.46 5.46
N SER A 40 5.22 1.68 6.54
CA SER A 40 6.49 1.17 7.06
C SER A 40 6.40 -0.32 7.40
N LEU A 41 7.58 -0.95 7.52
CA LEU A 41 7.71 -2.28 8.07
C LEU A 41 8.33 -2.20 9.45
N LYS A 42 7.69 -2.82 10.44
CA LYS A 42 8.20 -2.90 11.81
C LYS A 42 8.43 -4.36 12.18
N HIS A 43 9.66 -4.71 12.54
CA HIS A 43 9.97 -6.10 12.88
C HIS A 43 9.08 -6.63 14.03
N ASN A 44 8.51 -7.82 13.86
CA ASN A 44 7.64 -8.46 14.84
C ASN A 44 8.17 -9.85 15.23
N THR A 45 8.82 -9.93 16.39
CA THR A 45 9.42 -11.17 16.90
C THR A 45 8.38 -12.20 17.32
N GLU A 46 7.25 -11.76 17.87
CA GLU A 46 6.17 -12.64 18.32
C GLU A 46 5.53 -13.34 17.14
N MET A 47 5.16 -12.57 16.12
CA MET A 47 4.63 -13.11 14.88
C MET A 47 5.65 -14.07 14.26
N THR A 48 6.94 -13.67 14.21
CA THR A 48 8.03 -14.53 13.73
C THR A 48 8.02 -15.91 14.41
N ARG A 49 7.83 -15.93 15.73
CA ARG A 49 7.73 -17.17 16.50
C ARG A 49 6.44 -17.94 16.21
N ALA A 50 5.30 -17.26 16.09
CA ALA A 50 4.02 -17.90 15.81
C ALA A 50 4.06 -18.70 14.49
N PHE A 51 4.60 -18.11 13.42
CA PHE A 51 4.79 -18.82 12.15
C PHE A 51 5.82 -19.95 12.23
N LYS A 52 6.95 -19.75 12.93
CA LYS A 52 7.93 -20.82 13.16
C LYS A 52 7.32 -22.01 13.90
N ASN A 53 6.32 -21.76 14.74
CA ASN A 53 5.57 -22.77 15.47
C ASN A 53 4.38 -23.34 14.68
N GLY A 54 4.20 -22.94 13.41
CA GLY A 54 3.12 -23.45 12.55
C GLY A 54 1.74 -22.83 12.81
N ASN A 55 1.67 -21.64 13.40
CA ASN A 55 0.42 -20.96 13.73
C ASN A 55 0.35 -19.57 13.06
N PRO A 56 0.23 -19.48 11.73
CA PRO A 56 -0.04 -18.20 11.06
C PRO A 56 -1.44 -17.67 11.44
N PRO A 57 -1.65 -16.34 11.51
CA PRO A 57 -2.97 -15.76 11.72
C PRO A 57 -3.99 -16.20 10.65
N ALA A 58 -5.07 -16.87 11.07
CA ALA A 58 -6.05 -17.43 10.15
C ALA A 58 -6.99 -16.38 9.53
N ASP A 59 -6.99 -15.16 10.06
CA ASP A 59 -7.87 -14.05 9.68
C ASP A 59 -7.31 -13.15 8.57
N LEU A 60 -6.10 -13.44 8.08
CA LEU A 60 -5.46 -12.65 7.03
C LEU A 60 -5.68 -13.25 5.64
N ARG A 61 -5.81 -12.38 4.64
CA ARG A 61 -5.70 -12.74 3.23
C ARG A 61 -4.23 -12.77 2.83
N TYR A 62 -3.78 -13.94 2.39
CA TYR A 62 -2.37 -14.17 2.09
C TYR A 62 -2.04 -14.05 0.62
N TYR A 63 -0.84 -13.52 0.34
CA TYR A 63 -0.30 -13.40 -1.00
C TYR A 63 1.18 -13.78 -1.01
N ALA A 64 1.63 -14.37 -2.12
CA ALA A 64 3.04 -14.68 -2.36
C ALA A 64 3.54 -14.00 -3.65
N THR A 65 4.81 -13.64 -3.68
CA THR A 65 5.51 -13.14 -4.88
C THR A 65 6.72 -14.02 -5.17
N GLY A 66 7.17 -14.05 -6.43
CA GLY A 66 8.29 -14.89 -6.87
C GLY A 66 7.81 -16.21 -7.49
N ARG A 67 8.64 -17.25 -7.45
CA ARG A 67 8.30 -18.57 -8.01
C ARG A 67 7.38 -19.32 -7.06
N GLU A 68 6.45 -20.12 -7.59
CA GLU A 68 5.47 -20.81 -6.74
C GLU A 68 6.09 -21.79 -5.75
N SER A 69 7.18 -22.46 -6.14
CA SER A 69 7.90 -23.40 -5.28
C SER A 69 8.92 -22.73 -4.36
N VAL A 70 9.34 -21.50 -4.67
CA VAL A 70 10.37 -20.76 -3.95
C VAL A 70 10.00 -19.26 -3.98
N PRO A 71 9.04 -18.82 -3.15
CA PRO A 71 8.61 -17.43 -3.12
C PRO A 71 9.72 -16.52 -2.59
N ASP A 72 9.75 -15.26 -3.04
CA ASP A 72 10.69 -14.25 -2.52
C ASP A 72 10.17 -13.60 -1.22
N ALA A 73 8.85 -13.52 -1.09
CA ALA A 73 8.15 -13.03 0.09
C ALA A 73 6.70 -13.51 0.14
N VAL A 74 6.14 -13.50 1.35
CA VAL A 74 4.72 -13.71 1.64
C VAL A 74 4.22 -12.49 2.40
N ILE A 75 3.01 -12.03 2.10
CA ILE A 75 2.29 -11.04 2.91
C ILE A 75 0.96 -11.61 3.36
N GLY A 76 0.53 -11.26 4.56
CA GLY A 76 -0.86 -11.41 5.01
C GLY A 76 -1.44 -10.02 5.23
N LEU A 77 -2.62 -9.74 4.71
CA LEU A 77 -3.31 -8.47 4.91
C LEU A 77 -4.64 -8.69 5.59
N ASP A 78 -5.03 -7.77 6.46
CA ASP A 78 -6.40 -7.74 6.96
C ASP A 78 -7.36 -7.70 5.73
N PRO A 79 -8.45 -8.49 5.72
CA PRO A 79 -9.35 -8.60 4.57
C PRO A 79 -9.94 -7.28 4.07
N GLN A 80 -10.01 -6.25 4.93
CA GLN A 80 -10.46 -4.91 4.54
C GLN A 80 -9.46 -4.21 3.62
N TRP A 81 -8.19 -4.62 3.62
CA TRP A 81 -7.11 -4.08 2.79
C TRP A 81 -6.91 -4.88 1.51
N GLN A 82 -6.70 -4.16 0.41
CA GLN A 82 -6.49 -4.72 -0.91
C GLN A 82 -5.05 -4.50 -1.36
N GLN A 83 -4.36 -5.60 -1.65
CA GLN A 83 -3.08 -5.55 -2.36
C GLN A 83 -3.34 -5.17 -3.83
N THR A 84 -2.61 -4.15 -4.31
CA THR A 84 -2.77 -3.61 -5.67
C THR A 84 -1.64 -3.99 -6.63
N ALA A 85 -0.51 -4.51 -6.13
CA ALA A 85 0.61 -4.91 -6.97
C ALA A 85 0.34 -6.23 -7.70
N LYS A 86 0.38 -6.19 -9.04
CA LYS A 86 0.06 -7.33 -9.93
C LYS A 86 1.00 -8.56 -9.80
N PHE A 87 2.16 -8.41 -9.17
CA PHE A 87 3.12 -9.49 -8.98
C PHE A 87 2.87 -10.31 -7.71
N TRP A 88 1.88 -9.92 -6.90
CA TRP A 88 1.39 -10.74 -5.80
C TRP A 88 0.28 -11.65 -6.30
N ARG A 89 0.40 -12.94 -5.98
CA ARG A 89 -0.61 -13.95 -6.20
C ARG A 89 -1.24 -14.30 -4.86
N GLU A 90 -2.56 -14.21 -4.77
CA GLU A 90 -3.29 -14.68 -3.59
C GLU A 90 -3.06 -16.18 -3.42
N ILE A 91 -2.79 -16.61 -2.19
CA ILE A 91 -2.65 -18.01 -1.82
C ILE A 91 -3.84 -18.42 -0.97
N GLY A 92 -4.14 -19.72 -0.95
CA GLY A 92 -5.27 -20.25 -0.17
C GLY A 92 -5.16 -19.85 1.31
N PRO A 93 -6.30 -19.73 2.01
CA PRO A 93 -6.33 -19.37 3.43
C PRO A 93 -5.88 -20.53 4.35
N ASP A 94 -5.58 -21.71 3.79
CA ASP A 94 -5.11 -22.86 4.56
C ASP A 94 -3.77 -22.53 5.22
N ALA A 95 -3.72 -22.65 6.55
CA ALA A 95 -2.51 -22.42 7.33
C ALA A 95 -1.33 -23.27 6.82
N GLN A 96 -1.56 -24.50 6.37
CA GLN A 96 -0.51 -25.36 5.83
C GLN A 96 0.09 -24.82 4.53
N ASP A 97 -0.72 -24.24 3.65
CA ASP A 97 -0.23 -23.60 2.43
C ASP A 97 0.64 -22.38 2.77
N VAL A 98 0.20 -21.57 3.73
CA VAL A 98 0.94 -20.40 4.19
C VAL A 98 2.29 -20.82 4.82
N ILE A 99 2.27 -21.81 5.72
CA ILE A 99 3.47 -22.35 6.38
C ILE A 99 4.44 -22.92 5.34
N LYS A 100 3.93 -23.67 4.35
CA LYS A 100 4.74 -24.21 3.25
C LYS A 100 5.39 -23.11 2.43
N MET A 101 4.66 -22.04 2.10
CA MET A 101 5.20 -20.90 1.37
C MET A 101 6.28 -20.17 2.18
N VAL A 102 6.03 -19.90 3.47
CA VAL A 102 6.99 -19.23 4.35
C VAL A 102 8.26 -20.06 4.58
N SER A 103 8.12 -21.37 4.76
CA SER A 103 9.25 -22.27 4.96
C SER A 103 10.09 -22.47 3.68
N SER A 104 9.49 -22.26 2.51
CA SER A 104 10.14 -22.36 1.20
C SER A 104 10.68 -21.03 0.67
N LEU A 105 10.68 -19.97 1.48
CA LEU A 105 11.15 -18.65 1.06
C LEU A 105 12.58 -18.70 0.51
N ARG A 106 12.80 -17.97 -0.59
CA ARG A 106 14.11 -17.79 -1.18
C ARG A 106 15.05 -17.20 -0.15
N ARG A 107 16.17 -17.88 0.09
CA ARG A 107 17.22 -17.38 0.96
C ARG A 107 18.13 -16.42 0.21
N TYR A 108 18.46 -15.33 0.88
CA TYR A 108 19.39 -14.32 0.41
C TYR A 108 20.45 -14.11 1.48
N GLY A 109 21.65 -14.66 1.25
CA GLY A 109 22.69 -14.78 2.29
C GLY A 109 22.25 -15.67 3.45
N ASP A 110 22.77 -15.37 4.64
CA ASP A 110 22.52 -16.13 5.87
C ASP A 110 21.28 -15.65 6.65
N ASN A 111 20.49 -14.76 6.06
CA ASN A 111 19.29 -14.21 6.72
C ASN A 111 18.20 -15.27 6.86
N GLU A 112 17.69 -15.42 8.09
CA GLU A 112 16.49 -16.20 8.33
C GLU A 112 15.23 -15.42 7.94
N PRO A 113 14.18 -16.11 7.45
CA PRO A 113 12.89 -15.47 7.26
C PRO A 113 12.36 -14.90 8.58
N ARG A 114 11.88 -13.65 8.55
CA ARG A 114 11.25 -13.01 9.70
C ARG A 114 10.01 -12.23 9.32
N ALA A 115 9.15 -12.03 10.31
CA ALA A 115 7.97 -11.18 10.22
C ALA A 115 8.32 -9.71 10.41
N SER A 116 7.59 -8.86 9.71
CA SER A 116 7.42 -7.46 10.03
C SER A 116 5.94 -7.09 9.89
N ASP A 117 5.42 -6.31 10.84
CA ASP A 117 4.13 -5.65 10.70
C ASP A 117 4.19 -4.67 9.54
N ILE A 118 3.12 -4.64 8.73
CA ILE A 118 2.89 -3.60 7.75
C ILE A 118 2.08 -2.51 8.45
N VAL A 119 2.67 -1.32 8.57
CA VAL A 119 2.13 -0.23 9.38
C VAL A 119 1.76 0.96 8.50
N THR A 120 0.54 1.49 8.68
CA THR A 120 0.08 2.73 8.03
C THR A 120 0.90 3.93 8.55
N PRO A 121 0.88 5.08 7.83
CA PRO A 121 1.42 6.32 8.37
C PRO A 121 0.81 6.75 9.71
N GLY A 122 -0.44 6.36 9.98
CA GLY A 122 -1.15 6.63 11.23
C GLY A 122 -0.79 5.68 12.38
N GLY A 123 0.04 4.66 12.15
CA GLY A 123 0.48 3.70 13.17
C GLY A 123 -0.39 2.44 13.29
N GLU A 124 -1.40 2.29 12.44
CA GLU A 124 -2.24 1.09 12.40
C GLU A 124 -1.49 -0.08 11.74
N VAL A 125 -1.59 -1.27 12.31
CA VAL A 125 -1.07 -2.51 11.71
C VAL A 125 -2.14 -3.10 10.80
N VAL A 126 -1.83 -3.28 9.52
CA VAL A 126 -2.79 -3.71 8.49
C VAL A 126 -2.47 -5.09 7.92
N GLY A 127 -1.42 -5.71 8.45
CA GLY A 127 -0.96 -7.00 7.98
C GLY A 127 0.48 -7.29 8.39
N VAL A 128 1.01 -8.33 7.76
CA VAL A 128 2.34 -8.87 8.01
C VAL A 128 3.08 -9.09 6.71
N TYR A 129 4.38 -8.85 6.72
CA TYR A 129 5.32 -9.12 5.64
C TYR A 129 6.37 -10.13 6.10
N TRP A 130 6.58 -11.15 5.28
CA TRP A 130 7.55 -12.22 5.50
C TRP A 130 8.58 -12.29 4.39
N SER A 131 9.85 -12.19 4.74
CA SER A 131 10.96 -12.39 3.80
C SER A 131 12.28 -12.57 4.55
N THR A 132 13.30 -13.09 3.87
CA THR A 132 14.69 -13.00 4.32
C THR A 132 15.32 -11.64 3.98
N VAL A 133 14.62 -10.79 3.21
CA VAL A 133 14.99 -9.40 2.92
C VAL A 133 14.09 -8.49 3.73
N TYR A 134 14.67 -7.83 4.72
CA TYR A 134 13.90 -7.20 5.80
C TYR A 134 13.34 -5.81 5.51
N TRP A 135 13.43 -5.37 4.27
CA TRP A 135 12.98 -4.05 3.85
C TRP A 135 12.32 -4.15 2.48
N THR A 136 11.27 -3.36 2.30
CA THR A 136 10.69 -3.07 1.01
C THR A 136 9.95 -1.73 1.12
N THR A 137 9.56 -1.18 -0.03
CA THR A 137 8.70 0.00 -0.06
C THR A 137 7.26 -0.41 0.19
N VAL A 138 6.57 0.33 1.06
CA VAL A 138 5.12 0.22 1.27
C VAL A 138 4.50 1.57 0.93
N LYS A 139 3.52 1.58 0.03
CA LYS A 139 2.74 2.77 -0.28
C LYS A 139 1.28 2.51 0.04
N MET A 140 0.65 3.46 0.73
CA MET A 140 -0.80 3.43 0.91
C MET A 140 -1.45 4.09 -0.29
N GLY A 141 -2.49 3.47 -0.84
CA GLY A 141 -3.31 4.03 -1.91
C GLY A 141 -4.54 4.73 -1.36
N GLU A 142 -5.41 5.19 -2.26
CA GLU A 142 -6.73 5.68 -1.86
C GLU A 142 -7.59 4.56 -1.27
N GLY A 143 -8.33 4.89 -0.20
CA GLY A 143 -9.09 3.92 0.58
C GLY A 143 -8.20 2.86 1.22
N ASN A 144 -8.71 1.64 1.36
CA ASN A 144 -7.98 0.52 1.97
C ASN A 144 -7.11 -0.21 0.94
N ARG A 145 -6.30 0.55 0.20
CA ARG A 145 -5.35 -0.01 -0.78
C ARG A 145 -3.95 0.07 -0.22
N VAL A 146 -3.22 -1.03 -0.35
CA VAL A 146 -1.80 -1.09 -0.01
C VAL A 146 -1.03 -1.59 -1.21
N HIS A 147 0.16 -1.03 -1.41
CA HIS A 147 1.10 -1.45 -2.43
C HIS A 147 2.42 -1.80 -1.77
N VAL A 148 2.59 -3.10 -1.50
CA VAL A 148 3.85 -3.65 -1.00
C VAL A 148 4.73 -4.00 -2.20
N TYR A 149 5.89 -3.38 -2.32
CA TYR A 149 6.83 -3.70 -3.40
C TYR A 149 7.49 -5.07 -3.16
N LYS A 150 7.93 -5.72 -4.24
CA LYS A 150 8.75 -6.93 -4.13
C LYS A 150 10.03 -6.66 -3.34
N PRO A 151 10.57 -7.67 -2.63
CA PRO A 151 11.84 -7.52 -1.93
C PRO A 151 12.93 -7.04 -2.89
N ARG A 152 13.71 -6.04 -2.46
CA ARG A 152 14.84 -5.56 -3.25
C ARG A 152 16.10 -6.20 -2.73
N VAL A 153 16.64 -7.12 -3.52
CA VAL A 153 18.02 -7.55 -3.34
C VAL A 153 18.96 -6.61 -4.06
N SER A 154 19.90 -6.04 -3.31
CA SER A 154 21.07 -5.38 -3.88
C SER A 154 21.94 -6.46 -4.50
N THR A 155 21.92 -6.59 -5.83
CA THR A 155 22.93 -7.35 -6.55
C THR A 155 24.27 -6.62 -6.45
N ARG A 156 24.99 -6.82 -5.36
CA ARG A 156 26.46 -6.71 -5.38
C ARG A 156 26.95 -8.14 -5.57
N LEU A 157 27.17 -8.49 -6.83
CA LEU A 157 28.06 -9.59 -7.22
C LEU A 157 29.50 -9.11 -7.06
#